data_AF-A0A3B9PIB8-F1
#
_entry.id   AF-A0A3B9PIB8-F1
#
_cell.length_a   1.000
_cell.length_b   1.000
_cell.length_c   1.000
_cell.angle_alpha   90.00
_cell.angle_beta   90.00
_cell.angle_gamma   90.00
#
_symmetry.space_group_name_H-M   'P 1'
#
loop_
_entity.id
_entity.type
_entity.pdbx_description
1 polymer ?
#
loop_
_entity_poly.entity_id
_entity_poly.type
_entity_poly.pdbx_seq_one_letter_code
_entity_poly.pdbx_strand_id
1 'polypeptide(L)' 'MSHAATRLLLPILGFCCATLAAPAGAQPTLDKIRLYAVSESHQLIAVSAADPQKIARSVTLYGLAPNERILGIDYR' A
#
# COMPACT_ATOMS: atom_id res chain seq x y z
N MET A 1 62.55 -18.72 -30.38
CA MET A 1 61.66 -19.45 -29.46
C MET A 1 61.43 -18.55 -28.25
N SER A 2 60.22 -18.04 -28.06
CA SER A 2 59.95 -16.96 -27.11
C SER A 2 58.82 -17.39 -26.18
N HIS A 3 59.02 -17.27 -24.87
CA HIS A 3 58.06 -17.66 -23.83
C HIS A 3 57.34 -16.45 -23.23
N ALA A 4 56.37 -16.74 -22.37
CA ALA A 4 55.73 -15.88 -21.37
C ALA A 4 54.44 -15.14 -21.80
N ALA A 5 53.34 -15.76 -21.38
CA ALA A 5 51.98 -15.25 -21.33
C ALA A 5 51.79 -13.97 -20.49
N THR A 6 50.68 -13.26 -20.70
CA THR A 6 49.95 -12.45 -19.71
C THR A 6 48.45 -12.43 -20.07
N ARG A 7 47.59 -12.14 -19.09
CA ARG A 7 46.18 -12.62 -18.99
C ARG A 7 45.11 -11.53 -19.26
N LEU A 8 43.86 -12.01 -19.41
CA LEU A 8 42.56 -11.34 -19.12
C LEU A 8 42.16 -10.20 -20.09
N LEU A 9 40.91 -10.12 -20.60
CA LEU A 9 39.66 -9.97 -19.82
C LEU A 9 38.42 -10.58 -20.52
N LEU A 10 37.28 -10.65 -19.81
CA LEU A 10 35.98 -11.17 -20.28
C LEU A 10 34.93 -10.03 -20.43
N PRO A 11 34.02 -10.04 -21.42
CA PRO A 11 32.85 -9.14 -21.50
C PRO A 11 33.19 -7.63 -21.59
N ILE A 12 32.31 -6.68 -21.23
CA ILE A 12 30.89 -6.77 -20.79
C ILE A 12 30.11 -5.53 -21.32
N LEU A 13 29.20 -5.67 -22.29
CA LEU A 13 28.20 -4.62 -22.62
C LEU A 13 27.00 -5.21 -23.40
N GLY A 14 25.78 -5.30 -22.87
CA GLY A 14 25.29 -4.81 -21.57
C GLY A 14 23.95 -4.09 -21.68
N PHE A 15 22.94 -4.78 -22.25
CA PHE A 15 21.50 -4.57 -22.02
C PHE A 15 21.08 -3.13 -21.65
N CYS A 16 21.00 -2.23 -22.63
CA CYS A 16 20.39 -0.91 -22.47
C CYS A 16 18.85 -1.05 -22.40
N CYS A 17 18.35 -1.56 -21.28
CA CYS A 17 16.92 -1.51 -20.96
C CYS A 17 16.63 -0.12 -20.41
N ALA A 18 16.19 0.78 -21.28
CA ALA A 18 15.83 2.15 -20.91
C ALA A 18 14.70 2.14 -19.88
N THR A 19 15.01 2.52 -18.65
CA THR A 19 14.04 2.61 -17.56
C THR A 19 13.11 3.80 -17.80
N LEU A 20 11.85 3.51 -18.12
CA LEU A 20 10.77 4.49 -18.03
C LEU A 20 10.48 4.77 -16.55
N ALA A 21 11.31 5.60 -15.93
CA ALA A 21 11.02 6.19 -14.64
C ALA A 21 9.87 7.20 -14.82
N ALA A 22 8.65 6.80 -14.43
CA ALA A 22 7.54 7.72 -14.34
C ALA A 22 7.89 8.87 -13.37
N PRO A 23 7.46 10.12 -13.65
CA PRO A 23 7.71 11.22 -12.72
C PRO A 23 7.06 10.89 -11.37
N ALA A 24 7.83 11.00 -10.30
CA ALA A 24 7.34 10.79 -8.94
C ALA A 24 6.39 11.94 -8.55
N GLY A 25 5.12 11.84 -8.95
CA GLY A 25 4.04 12.54 -8.29
C GLY A 25 4.05 12.20 -6.81
N ALA A 26 3.63 13.14 -5.96
CA ALA A 26 3.63 12.93 -4.52
C ALA A 26 2.64 11.81 -4.14
N GLN A 27 3.17 10.59 -3.97
CA GLN A 27 2.41 9.43 -3.55
C GLN A 27 1.86 9.70 -2.14
N PRO A 28 0.54 9.54 -1.88
CA PRO A 28 -0.01 9.74 -0.55
C PRO A 28 0.64 8.76 0.44
N THR A 29 1.23 9.30 1.50
CA THR A 29 1.83 8.51 2.57
C THR A 29 0.75 7.86 3.43
N LEU A 30 1.01 6.66 3.94
CA LEU A 30 -0.02 5.84 4.63
C LEU A 30 -0.62 6.51 5.88
N ASP A 31 0.10 7.44 6.52
CA ASP A 31 -0.39 8.23 7.66
C ASP A 31 -1.52 9.20 7.26
N LYS A 32 -1.60 9.59 5.98
CA LYS A 32 -2.67 10.44 5.42
C LYS A 32 -3.88 9.63 4.98
N ILE A 33 -3.76 8.33 4.79
CA ILE A 33 -4.85 7.46 4.35
C ILE A 33 -5.63 6.97 5.58
N ARG A 34 -6.93 7.24 5.58
CA ARG A 34 -7.87 6.80 6.60
C ARG A 34 -8.84 5.80 5.97
N LEU A 35 -8.98 4.63 6.59
CA LEU A 35 -9.92 3.58 6.16
C LEU A 35 -11.14 3.61 7.08
N TYR A 36 -12.31 3.34 6.52
CA TYR A 36 -13.58 3.26 7.25
C TYR A 36 -14.21 1.87 7.07
N ALA A 37 -14.80 1.35 8.13
CA ALA A 37 -15.49 0.06 8.13
C ALA A 37 -16.65 0.06 9.15
N VAL A 38 -17.57 -0.88 9.01
CA VAL A 38 -18.63 -1.14 9.99
C VAL A 38 -18.30 -2.45 10.71
N SER A 39 -18.27 -2.44 12.04
CA SER A 39 -18.07 -3.63 12.87
C SER A 39 -19.35 -4.46 13.01
N GLU A 40 -19.21 -5.72 13.44
CA GLU A 40 -20.34 -6.60 13.80
C GLU A 40 -21.23 -6.01 14.91
N SER A 41 -20.67 -5.16 15.78
CA SER A 41 -21.39 -4.42 16.81
C SER A 41 -22.05 -3.13 16.32
N HIS A 42 -22.22 -2.97 15.00
CA HIS A 42 -22.80 -1.81 14.34
C HIS A 42 -22.14 -0.48 14.74
N GLN A 43 -20.80 -0.48 14.80
CA GLN A 43 -20.03 0.75 14.95
C GLN A 43 -19.32 1.10 13.65
N LEU A 44 -19.44 2.34 13.21
CA LEU A 44 -18.58 2.91 12.18
C LEU A 44 -17.22 3.22 12.82
N ILE A 45 -16.19 2.50 12.38
CA ILE A 45 -14.80 2.66 12.83
C ILE A 45 -13.98 3.38 11.78
N ALA A 46 -12.98 4.15 12.24
CA ALA A 46 -11.94 4.73 11.41
C ALA A 46 -10.56 4.24 11.89
N VAL A 47 -9.73 3.78 10.96
CA VAL A 47 -8.33 3.35 11.21
C VAL A 47 -7.37 4.08 10.29
N SER A 48 -6.10 4.21 10.69
CA SER A 48 -5.04 4.68 9.78
C SER A 48 -4.52 3.51 8.94
N ALA A 49 -4.22 3.75 7.65
CA ALA A 49 -3.57 2.73 6.84
C ALA A 49 -2.11 2.45 7.28
N ALA A 50 -1.48 3.37 8.03
CA ALA A 50 -0.15 3.16 8.61
C ALA A 50 -0.16 2.28 9.87
N ASP A 51 -1.30 2.20 10.57
CA ASP A 51 -1.46 1.39 11.78
C ASP A 51 -2.90 0.82 11.87
N PRO A 52 -3.24 -0.16 11.02
CA PRO A 52 -4.60 -0.68 10.90
C PRO A 52 -5.06 -1.48 12.12
N GLN A 53 -4.15 -1.80 13.05
CA GLN A 53 -4.44 -2.48 14.32
C GLN A 53 -5.03 -1.51 15.36
N LYS A 54 -4.94 -0.19 15.16
CA LYS A 54 -5.48 0.82 16.08
C LYS A 54 -6.73 1.51 15.52
N ILE A 55 -7.83 1.38 16.25
CA ILE A 55 -9.06 2.16 16.02
C ILE A 55 -8.82 3.60 16.48
N ALA A 56 -8.80 4.53 15.53
CA ALA A 56 -8.61 5.96 15.80
C ALA A 56 -9.93 6.66 16.20
N ARG A 57 -11.07 6.13 15.76
CA ARG A 57 -12.41 6.57 16.18
C ARG A 57 -13.41 5.44 16.02
N SER A 58 -14.40 5.38 16.92
CA SER A 58 -15.58 4.52 16.81
C SER A 58 -16.84 5.36 17.07
N VAL A 59 -17.92 5.08 16.34
CA VAL A 59 -19.23 5.72 16.49
C VAL A 59 -20.32 4.67 16.32
N THR A 60 -21.21 4.52 17.30
CA THR A 60 -22.38 3.65 17.21
C THR A 60 -23.33 4.12 16.11
N LEU A 61 -23.78 3.19 15.27
CA LEU A 61 -24.84 3.41 14.29
C LEU A 61 -26.19 3.11 14.95
N TYR A 62 -27.17 3.99 14.71
CA TYR A 62 -28.51 3.92 15.30
C TYR A 62 -29.57 3.76 14.20
N GLY A 63 -30.77 3.31 14.60
CA GLY A 63 -31.90 3.12 13.67
C GLY A 63 -31.99 1.74 13.02
N LEU A 64 -31.07 0.82 13.36
CA LEU A 64 -31.10 -0.58 12.91
C LEU A 64 -32.08 -1.40 13.72
N ALA A 65 -32.85 -2.26 13.05
CA ALA A 65 -33.70 -3.25 13.69
C ALA A 65 -32.89 -4.43 14.28
N PRO A 66 -33.45 -5.20 15.23
CA PRO A 66 -32.80 -6.43 15.71
C PRO A 66 -32.49 -7.40 14.56
N ASN A 67 -31.23 -7.84 14.47
CA ASN A 67 -30.68 -8.70 13.41
C ASN A 67 -30.61 -8.07 12.00
N GLU A 68 -30.84 -6.76 11.86
CA GLU A 68 -30.50 -6.06 10.62
C GLU A 68 -28.97 -6.05 10.41
N ARG A 69 -28.52 -6.11 9.15
CA ARG A 69 -27.09 -6.16 8.80
C ARG A 69 -26.78 -5.15 7.70
N ILE A 70 -25.82 -4.28 7.95
CA ILE A 70 -25.29 -3.35 6.94
C ILE A 70 -24.47 -4.13 5.90
N LEU A 71 -24.80 -3.94 4.62
CA LEU A 71 -24.16 -4.62 3.49
C LEU A 71 -23.08 -3.78 2.79
N GLY A 72 -23.10 -2.46 2.99
CA GLY A 72 -22.15 -1.52 2.40
C GLY A 72 -22.39 -0.10 2.89
N ILE A 73 -21.43 0.79 2.60
CA ILE A 73 -21.49 2.23 2.92
C ILE A 73 -21.03 3.04 1.71
N ASP A 74 -21.72 4.14 1.42
CA ASP A 74 -21.24 5.19 0.50
C ASP A 74 -20.56 6.26 1.36
N TYR A 75 -19.31 6.61 1.06
CA TYR A 75 -18.52 7.60 1.80
C TYR A 75 -18.15 8.75 0.86
N ARG A 76 -18.43 9.99 1.30
CA ARG A 76 -18.21 11.23 0.55
C ARG A 76 -17.59 12.29 1.45
#